data_AF-A0A8H4WVX2-F1
#
_entry.id   AF-A0A8H4WVX2-F1
#
_cell.length_a   1.000
_cell.length_b   1.000
_cell.length_c   1.000
_cell.angle_alpha   90.00
_cell.angle_beta   90.00
_cell.angle_gamma   90.00
#
_symmetry.space_group_name_H-M   'P 1'
#
loop_
_entity.id
_entity.type
_entity.pdbx_description
1 polymer ?
#
loop_
_entity_poly.entity_id
_entity_poly.type
_entity_poly.pdbx_seq_one_letter_code
_entity_poly.pdbx_strand_id
1 'polypeptide(L)'
;MGSEGYLSDHSEVQRGRSPRGRRGSSKPPEDPTDPNLLKDIPAWLRSLRLHKYTDNLKDLKWTDLIELDDKGLEDRGVNALGARNKMLKVFEQVKEARADGKLETSSA
;
A
#
# COMPACT_ATOMS: atom_id res chain seq x y z
N MET A 1 -46.14 40.00 17.64
CA MET A 1 -44.89 39.78 16.85
C MET A 1 -43.75 40.19 17.77
N GLY A 2 -43.28 39.34 18.69
CA GLY A 2 -42.24 38.32 18.46
C GLY A 2 -40.84 38.96 18.64
N SER A 3 -40.42 39.26 19.89
CA SER A 3 -39.44 38.49 20.69
C SER A 3 -38.00 38.51 20.15
N GLU A 4 -37.24 39.56 20.47
CA GLU A 4 -35.78 39.58 20.38
C GLU A 4 -35.18 38.93 21.64
N GLY A 5 -34.94 37.63 21.56
CA GLY A 5 -34.20 36.87 22.56
C GLY A 5 -32.70 37.15 22.42
N TYR A 6 -32.15 37.91 23.37
CA TYR A 6 -30.72 38.00 23.59
C TYR A 6 -30.23 36.70 24.24
N LEU A 7 -29.81 35.75 23.41
CA LEU A 7 -29.12 34.52 23.82
C LEU A 7 -27.62 34.70 23.56
N SER A 8 -26.88 34.84 24.65
CA SER A 8 -25.43 34.72 24.73
C SER A 8 -24.96 33.38 24.15
N ASP A 9 -23.84 33.37 23.42
CA ASP A 9 -22.96 32.20 23.44
C ASP A 9 -21.49 32.60 23.24
N HIS A 10 -20.73 32.38 24.32
CA HIS A 10 -19.29 32.29 24.32
C HIS A 10 -18.87 31.07 23.48
N SER A 11 -18.54 31.27 22.20
CA SER A 11 -17.86 30.22 21.45
C SER A 11 -16.35 30.44 21.57
N GLU A 12 -15.79 29.88 22.64
CA GLU A 12 -14.37 29.61 22.78
C GLU A 12 -13.89 28.91 21.51
N VAL A 13 -13.06 29.59 20.72
CA VAL A 13 -12.39 28.98 19.56
C VAL A 13 -11.34 28.01 20.10
N GLN A 14 -11.81 26.86 20.59
CA GLN A 14 -11.01 25.65 20.71
C GLN A 14 -10.61 25.29 19.29
N ARG A 15 -9.38 25.66 18.91
CA ARG A 15 -8.68 25.16 17.72
C ARG A 15 -8.54 23.64 17.87
N GLY A 16 -9.63 22.94 17.56
CA GLY A 16 -9.72 21.51 17.45
C GLY A 16 -8.73 21.07 16.38
N ARG A 17 -7.59 20.58 16.85
CA ARG A 17 -6.61 19.85 16.08
C ARG A 17 -7.33 18.66 15.46
N SER A 18 -7.80 18.82 14.22
CA SER A 18 -8.54 17.76 13.54
C SER A 18 -7.65 16.52 13.41
N PRO A 19 -8.11 15.36 13.91
CA PRO A 19 -7.32 14.13 13.98
C PRO A 19 -7.15 13.54 12.59
N ARG A 20 -5.91 13.09 12.30
CA ARG A 20 -5.52 12.08 11.29
C ARG A 20 -6.57 11.89 10.19
N GLY A 21 -6.45 12.68 9.12
CA GLY A 21 -7.13 12.43 7.86
C GLY A 21 -6.89 10.99 7.43
N ARG A 22 -7.91 10.16 7.62
CA ARG A 22 -7.99 8.79 7.11
C ARG A 22 -7.67 8.88 5.63
N ARG A 23 -6.53 8.30 5.27
CA ARG A 23 -6.02 8.20 3.90
C ARG A 23 -7.14 7.62 3.04
N GLY A 24 -7.70 8.44 2.17
CA GLY A 24 -8.80 8.07 1.28
C GLY A 24 -8.41 6.84 0.46
N SER A 25 -9.06 5.71 0.73
CA SER A 25 -8.92 4.50 -0.06
C SER A 25 -9.98 4.52 -1.17
N SER A 26 -9.82 5.45 -2.10
CA SER A 26 -10.76 5.67 -3.21
C SER A 26 -10.42 4.77 -4.39
N LYS A 27 -10.60 3.48 -4.16
CA LYS A 27 -10.69 2.33 -5.09
C LYS A 27 -10.12 1.14 -4.31
N PRO A 28 -10.80 -0.02 -4.22
CA PRO A 28 -10.11 -1.24 -3.84
C PRO A 28 -8.96 -1.37 -4.85
N PRO A 29 -7.69 -1.21 -4.42
CA PRO A 29 -6.59 -1.45 -5.33
C PRO A 29 -6.73 -2.91 -5.75
N GLU A 30 -6.50 -3.19 -7.04
CA GLU A 30 -6.32 -4.57 -7.51
C GLU A 30 -5.53 -5.35 -6.46
N ASP A 31 -6.11 -6.47 -6.02
CA ASP A 31 -5.64 -7.15 -4.82
C ASP A 31 -4.22 -7.67 -5.07
N PRO A 32 -3.18 -7.04 -4.49
CA PRO A 32 -1.81 -7.38 -4.80
C PRO A 32 -1.42 -8.72 -4.17
N THR A 33 -2.34 -9.36 -3.44
CA THR A 33 -2.21 -10.67 -2.83
C THR A 33 -2.91 -11.76 -3.64
N ASP A 34 -3.25 -11.50 -4.90
CA ASP A 34 -3.77 -12.55 -5.80
C ASP A 34 -2.65 -13.55 -6.19
N PRO A 35 -2.83 -14.86 -5.96
CA PRO A 35 -1.82 -15.87 -6.25
C PRO A 35 -1.51 -16.01 -7.75
N ASN A 36 -2.42 -15.65 -8.66
CA ASN A 36 -2.16 -15.69 -10.10
C ASN A 36 -1.26 -14.51 -10.52
N LEU A 37 -1.50 -13.33 -9.94
CA LEU A 37 -0.64 -12.17 -10.16
C LEU A 37 0.76 -12.42 -9.58
N LEU A 38 0.87 -12.95 -8.37
CA LEU A 38 2.19 -13.22 -7.76
C LEU A 38 3.03 -14.22 -8.58
N LYS A 39 2.39 -15.20 -9.22
CA LYS A 39 3.08 -16.11 -10.17
C LYS A 39 3.56 -15.39 -11.43
N ASP A 40 2.88 -14.33 -11.85
CA ASP A 40 3.20 -13.50 -13.01
C ASP A 40 3.70 -12.10 -12.59
N ILE A 41 4.97 -12.02 -12.22
CA ILE A 41 5.63 -10.76 -11.80
C ILE A 41 5.36 -9.58 -12.77
N PRO A 42 5.43 -9.75 -14.12
CA PRO A 42 5.02 -8.71 -15.06
C PRO A 42 3.58 -8.22 -14.88
N ALA A 43 2.61 -9.12 -14.74
CA ALA A 43 1.21 -8.76 -14.52
C ALA A 43 1.00 -8.05 -13.18
N TRP A 44 1.62 -8.56 -12.11
CA TRP A 44 1.55 -7.97 -10.77
C TRP A 44 2.15 -6.56 -10.71
N LEU A 45 3.32 -6.34 -11.30
CA LEU A 45 3.92 -5.00 -11.37
C LEU A 45 3.10 -4.05 -12.27
N ARG A 46 2.42 -4.55 -13.30
CA ARG A 46 1.51 -3.75 -14.14
C ARG A 46 0.31 -3.24 -13.34
N SER A 47 -0.28 -4.09 -12.50
CA SER A 47 -1.33 -3.74 -11.54
C SER A 47 -0.89 -2.61 -10.60
N LEU A 48 0.34 -2.74 -10.07
CA LEU A 48 0.93 -1.74 -9.17
C LEU A 48 1.44 -0.47 -9.86
N ARG A 49 1.35 -0.38 -11.20
CA ARG A 49 1.94 0.69 -12.02
C ARG A 49 3.47 0.80 -11.89
N LEU A 50 4.13 -0.32 -11.60
CA LEU A 50 5.57 -0.48 -11.43
C LEU A 50 6.21 -1.30 -12.58
N HIS A 51 5.50 -1.51 -13.68
CA HIS A 51 5.94 -2.30 -14.83
C HIS A 51 7.25 -1.82 -15.48
N LYS A 52 7.69 -0.59 -15.22
CA LYS A 52 9.03 -0.11 -15.60
C LYS A 52 10.17 -0.89 -14.94
N TYR A 53 9.92 -1.51 -13.77
CA TYR A 53 10.93 -2.26 -13.00
C TYR A 53 10.82 -3.77 -13.21
N THR A 54 9.85 -4.24 -14.01
CA THR A 54 9.65 -5.67 -14.28
C THR A 54 10.91 -6.33 -14.78
N ASP A 55 11.64 -5.71 -15.70
CA ASP A 55 12.86 -6.31 -16.25
C ASP A 55 13.95 -6.56 -15.21
N ASN A 56 13.99 -5.75 -14.14
CA ASN A 56 14.95 -5.87 -13.06
C ASN A 56 14.55 -6.90 -11.99
N LEU A 57 13.24 -7.17 -11.88
CA LEU A 57 12.64 -7.93 -10.79
C LEU A 57 12.08 -9.29 -11.24
N LYS A 58 11.88 -9.50 -12.55
CA LYS A 58 11.37 -10.75 -13.15
C LYS A 58 12.26 -11.96 -12.90
N ASP A 59 13.56 -11.74 -12.65
CA ASP A 59 14.53 -12.80 -12.38
C ASP A 59 14.34 -13.42 -10.98
N LEU A 60 13.55 -12.79 -10.11
CA LEU A 60 13.19 -13.32 -8.81
C LEU A 60 11.79 -13.89 -8.81
N LYS A 61 11.60 -14.94 -8.01
CA LYS A 61 10.26 -15.36 -7.62
C LYS A 61 9.67 -14.33 -6.67
N TRP A 62 8.34 -14.22 -6.68
CA TRP A 62 7.63 -13.32 -5.78
C TRP A 62 7.96 -13.59 -4.31
N THR A 63 8.25 -14.85 -3.95
CA THR A 63 8.66 -15.27 -2.61
C THR A 63 9.96 -14.61 -2.17
N ASP A 64 11.00 -14.63 -3.00
CA ASP A 64 12.29 -13.98 -2.70
C ASP A 64 12.15 -12.45 -2.78
N LEU A 65 11.31 -11.98 -3.69
CA LEU A 65 11.12 -10.56 -3.93
C LEU A 65 10.42 -9.86 -2.77
N ILE A 66 9.44 -10.49 -2.11
CA ILE A 66 8.81 -9.92 -0.91
C ILE A 66 9.74 -9.93 0.31
N GLU A 67 10.80 -10.74 0.30
CA GLU A 67 11.84 -10.75 1.33
C GLU A 67 12.90 -9.66 1.13
N LEU A 68 12.89 -8.94 0.00
CA LEU A 68 13.82 -7.84 -0.23
C LEU A 68 13.49 -6.62 0.63
N ASP A 69 14.55 -6.04 1.20
CA ASP A 69 14.53 -4.74 1.84
C ASP A 69 14.70 -3.58 0.84
N ASP A 70 14.54 -2.35 1.34
CA ASP A 70 14.75 -1.11 0.59
C ASP A 70 16.07 -1.09 -0.21
N LYS A 71 17.17 -1.51 0.43
CA LYS A 71 18.49 -1.58 -0.20
C LYS A 71 18.56 -2.63 -1.31
N GLY A 72 17.89 -3.77 -1.13
CA GLY A 72 17.82 -4.82 -2.15
C GLY A 72 17.06 -4.35 -3.39
N LEU A 73 16.00 -3.55 -3.21
CA LEU A 73 15.29 -2.91 -4.32
C LEU A 73 16.15 -1.86 -5.04
N GLU A 74 16.92 -1.06 -4.29
CA GLU A 74 17.83 -0.08 -4.87
C GLU A 74 18.93 -0.73 -5.71
N ASP A 75 19.57 -1.78 -5.20
CA ASP A 75 20.64 -2.54 -5.89
C ASP A 75 20.15 -3.18 -7.18
N ARG A 76 18.88 -3.63 -7.20
CA ARG A 76 18.19 -4.13 -8.40
C ARG A 76 17.85 -3.03 -9.41
N GLY A 77 18.05 -1.74 -9.10
CA GLY A 77 17.76 -0.64 -10.02
C GLY A 77 16.46 0.12 -9.74
N VAL A 78 15.76 -0.18 -8.63
CA VAL A 78 14.60 0.62 -8.15
C VAL A 78 15.10 1.81 -7.34
N ASN A 79 15.78 2.76 -8.00
CA ASN A 79 16.36 3.94 -7.34
C ASN A 79 15.32 4.90 -6.74
N ALA A 80 14.09 4.89 -7.25
CA ALA A 80 13.05 5.83 -6.84
C ALA A 80 12.50 5.50 -5.44
N LEU A 81 12.80 6.34 -4.44
CA LEU A 81 12.35 6.17 -3.05
C LEU A 81 10.83 5.98 -2.90
N GLY A 82 10.03 6.68 -3.71
CA GLY A 82 8.57 6.52 -3.71
C GLY A 82 8.12 5.13 -4.19
N ALA A 83 8.83 4.55 -5.16
CA ALA A 83 8.56 3.20 -5.66
C ALA A 83 8.97 2.15 -4.62
N ARG A 84 10.14 2.32 -3.98
CA ARG A 84 10.60 1.42 -2.90
C ARG A 84 9.62 1.37 -1.74
N ASN A 85 9.22 2.54 -1.22
CA ASN A 85 8.21 2.62 -0.16
C ASN A 85 6.85 2.00 -0.53
N LYS A 86 6.48 2.07 -1.81
CA LYS A 86 5.24 1.43 -2.31
C LYS A 86 5.40 -0.08 -2.37
N MET A 87 6.52 -0.57 -2.90
CA MET A 87 6.84 -2.01 -2.97
C MET A 87 6.87 -2.64 -1.58
N LEU A 88 7.58 -2.04 -0.62
CA LEU A 88 7.65 -2.55 0.75
C LEU A 88 6.27 -2.70 1.40
N LYS A 89 5.38 -1.71 1.22
CA LYS A 89 3.98 -1.83 1.72
C LYS A 89 3.21 -2.96 1.06
N VAL A 90 3.46 -3.24 -0.20
CA VAL A 90 2.83 -4.36 -0.91
C VAL A 90 3.42 -5.68 -0.42
N PHE A 91 4.73 -5.74 -0.19
CA PHE A 91 5.39 -6.94 0.31
C PHE A 91 4.86 -7.34 1.68
N GLU A 92 4.67 -6.38 2.59
CA GLU A 92 4.04 -6.64 3.88
C GLU A 92 2.61 -7.20 3.73
N GLN A 93 1.77 -6.62 2.86
CA GLN A 93 0.43 -7.16 2.59
C GLN A 93 0.47 -8.61 2.07
N VAL A 94 1.41 -8.93 1.19
CA VAL A 94 1.58 -10.28 0.66
C VAL A 94 2.09 -11.23 1.75
N LYS A 95 3.00 -10.81 2.62
CA LYS A 95 3.45 -11.59 3.78
C LYS A 95 2.31 -11.85 4.76
N GLU A 96 1.49 -10.84 5.06
CA GLU A 96 0.30 -10.97 5.90
C GLU A 96 -0.70 -11.96 5.30
N ALA A 97 -1.00 -11.85 3.99
CA ALA A 97 -1.88 -12.79 3.30
C ALA A 97 -1.31 -14.22 3.27
N ARG A 98 0.02 -14.37 3.18
CA ARG A 98 0.70 -15.67 3.30
C ARG A 98 0.59 -16.24 4.71
N ALA A 99 0.79 -15.41 5.74
CA ALA A 99 0.66 -15.83 7.14
C ALA A 99 -0.78 -16.21 7.52
N ASP A 100 -1.77 -15.54 6.92
CA ASP A 100 -3.20 -15.82 7.07
C ASP A 100 -3.65 -17.10 6.33
N GLY A 101 -2.76 -17.73 5.55
CA GLY A 101 -3.06 -18.93 4.78
C GLY A 101 -3.88 -18.68 3.50
N LYS A 102 -4.07 -17.41 3.09
CA LYS A 102 -4.71 -17.05 1.81
C LYS A 102 -3.83 -17.36 0.60
N LEU A 103 -2.52 -17.38 0.79
CA LEU A 103 -1.53 -17.71 -0.23
C LEU A 103 -0.93 -19.08 0.07
N GLU A 104 -1.42 -20.11 -0.61
CA GLU A 104 -0.81 -21.43 -0.56
C GLU A 104 0.51 -21.42 -1.35
N THR A 105 1.63 -21.15 -0.67
CA THR A 105 2.94 -21.58 -1.16
C THR A 105 3.01 -23.09 -1.00
N SER A 106 2.62 -23.80 -2.06
CA SER A 106 2.80 -25.26 -2.15
C SER A 106 4.31 -25.56 -2.12
N SER A 107 4.85 -25.69 -0.91
CA SER A 107 6.11 -26.37 -0.65
C SER A 107 5.74 -27.82 -0.35
N ALA A 108 5.84 -28.65 -1.39
CA ALA A 108 6.15 -30.06 -1.24
C ALA A 108 7.65 -30.23 -1.49
#